data_AF-A0A7W0GY70-F1
#
_entry.id   AF-A0A7W0GY70-F1
#
_cell.length_a   1.000
_cell.length_b   1.000
_cell.length_c   1.000
_cell.angle_alpha   90.00
_cell.angle_beta   90.00
_cell.angle_gamma   90.00
#
_symmetry.space_group_name_H-M   'P 1'
#
loop_
_entity.id
_entity.type
_entity.pdbx_description
1 polymer ?
#
loop_
_entity_poly.entity_id
_entity_poly.type
_entity_poly.pdbx_seq_one_letter_code
_entity_poly.pdbx_strand_id
1 'polypeptide(L)' 'LVPTERHATVAGAVIEEVPSLRGNLMHDAQTAVLMREHGIRQIYTRDTDFHRFPFVTPLDPVAGAS' A
#
# COMPACT_ATOMS: atom_id res chain seq x y z
N LEU A 1 0.53 0.54 -12.00
CA LEU A 1 1.86 0.99 -11.53
C LEU A 1 2.86 -0.08 -11.89
N VAL A 2 4.09 0.29 -12.25
CA VAL A 2 5.17 -0.66 -12.59
C VAL A 2 6.41 -0.36 -11.75
N PRO A 3 7.22 -1.37 -11.37
CA PRO A 3 8.47 -1.14 -10.66
C PRO A 3 9.41 -0.19 -11.42
N THR A 4 10.15 0.64 -10.69
CA THR A 4 11.27 1.43 -11.20
C THR A 4 12.59 0.89 -10.63
N GLU A 5 13.70 1.53 -10.97
CA GLU A 5 15.02 1.20 -10.40
C GLU A 5 15.06 1.33 -8.86
N ARG A 6 14.14 2.12 -8.27
CA ARG A 6 14.05 2.33 -6.82
C ARG A 6 13.30 1.23 -6.08
N HIS A 7 12.69 0.27 -6.80
CA HIS A 7 11.73 -0.67 -6.25
C HIS A 7 12.27 -1.47 -5.07
N ALA A 8 13.48 -2.02 -5.19
CA ALA A 8 14.10 -2.83 -4.12
C ALA A 8 14.33 -2.01 -2.84
N THR A 9 14.79 -0.76 -2.97
CA THR A 9 15.00 0.14 -1.83
C THR A 9 13.69 0.52 -1.16
N VAL A 10 12.66 0.83 -1.95
CA VAL A 10 11.32 1.18 -1.40
C VAL A 10 10.68 -0.04 -0.73
N ALA A 11 10.79 -1.23 -1.33
CA ALA A 11 10.30 -2.47 -0.76
C ALA A 11 10.95 -2.79 0.58
N GLY A 12 12.29 -2.67 0.66
CA GLY A 12 13.02 -2.86 1.92
C GLY A 12 12.52 -1.93 3.03
N ALA A 13 12.38 -0.63 2.73
CA ALA A 13 11.87 0.34 3.68
C ALA A 13 10.43 0.02 4.15
N VAL A 14 9.55 -0.44 3.25
CA VAL A 14 8.19 -0.83 3.62
C VAL A 14 8.17 -2.09 4.48
N ILE A 15 9.03 -3.07 4.20
CA ILE A 15 9.14 -4.30 5.00
C ILE A 15 9.66 -4.01 6.41
N GLU A 16 10.56 -3.06 6.56
CA GLU A 16 11.06 -2.60 7.86
C GLU A 16 10.00 -1.80 8.65
N GLU A 17 9.20 -0.98 7.96
CA GLU A 17 8.21 -0.10 8.58
C GLU A 17 6.90 -0.84 8.98
N VAL A 18 6.51 -1.87 8.22
CA VAL A 18 5.24 -2.59 8.43
C VAL A 18 5.52 -3.97 9.03
N PRO A 19 5.21 -4.18 10.33
CA PRO A 19 5.48 -5.45 10.99
C PRO A 19 4.60 -6.58 10.45
N SER A 20 5.12 -7.80 10.50
CA SER A 20 4.36 -9.03 10.24
C SER A 20 3.72 -9.14 8.84
N LEU A 21 4.32 -8.56 7.81
CA LEU A 21 3.94 -8.82 6.43
C LEU A 21 4.11 -10.32 6.13
N ARG A 22 3.00 -11.05 6.00
CA ARG A 22 2.93 -12.49 5.69
C ARG A 22 1.59 -12.81 5.03
N GLY A 23 1.53 -13.92 4.31
CA GLY A 23 0.28 -14.39 3.68
C GLY A 23 -0.30 -13.34 2.73
N ASN A 24 -1.60 -13.08 2.84
CA ASN A 24 -2.31 -12.16 1.94
C ASN A 24 -1.75 -10.73 1.98
N LEU A 25 -1.20 -10.29 3.12
CA LEU A 25 -0.59 -8.95 3.27
C LEU A 25 0.62 -8.73 2.36
N MET A 26 1.26 -9.79 1.86
CA MET A 26 2.36 -9.63 0.88
C MET A 26 1.88 -9.09 -0.46
N HIS A 27 0.66 -9.44 -0.88
CA HIS A 27 0.08 -8.91 -2.11
C HIS A 27 -0.27 -7.42 -1.95
N ASP A 28 -0.83 -7.04 -0.80
CA ASP A 28 -1.13 -5.63 -0.52
C ASP A 28 0.15 -4.82 -0.38
N ALA A 29 1.20 -5.40 0.20
CA ALA A 29 2.52 -4.77 0.30
C ALA A 29 3.11 -4.46 -1.07
N GLN A 30 2.98 -5.34 -2.07
CA GLN A 30 3.43 -5.05 -3.44
C GLN A 30 2.73 -3.80 -4.00
N THR A 31 1.42 -3.68 -3.78
CA THR A 31 0.65 -2.51 -4.22
C THR A 31 1.08 -1.24 -3.45
N ALA A 32 1.21 -1.32 -2.13
CA ALA A 32 1.64 -0.21 -1.30
C ALA A 32 3.08 0.26 -1.63
N VAL A 33 4.00 -0.65 -1.92
CA VAL A 33 5.36 -0.32 -2.37
C VAL A 33 5.32 0.47 -3.67
N LEU A 34 4.54 0.01 -4.66
CA LEU A 34 4.38 0.73 -5.92
C LEU A 34 3.74 2.11 -5.70
N MET A 35 2.75 2.23 -4.82
CA MET A 35 2.16 3.53 -4.48
C MET A 35 3.22 4.48 -3.89
N ARG A 36 4.01 4.02 -2.91
CA ARG A 36 5.08 4.82 -2.28
C ARG A 36 6.16 5.21 -3.28
N GLU A 37 6.56 4.28 -4.13
CA GLU A 37 7.57 4.48 -5.16
C GLU A 37 7.17 5.58 -6.15
N HIS A 38 5.89 5.64 -6.52
CA HIS A 38 5.34 6.62 -7.46
C HIS A 38 4.75 7.86 -6.79
N GLY A 39 4.89 8.00 -5.46
CA GLY A 39 4.37 9.16 -4.71
C GLY A 39 2.85 9.23 -4.59
N ILE A 40 2.14 8.11 -4.82
CA ILE A 40 0.69 8.01 -4.71
C ILE A 40 0.34 7.70 -3.26
N ARG A 41 -0.56 8.50 -2.68
CA ARG A 41 -0.95 8.39 -1.27
C ARG A 41 -2.37 7.92 -1.05
N GLN A 42 -3.23 7.98 -2.06
CA GLN A 42 -4.66 7.66 -1.93
C GLN A 42 -5.03 6.48 -2.82
N ILE A 43 -5.85 5.58 -2.28
CA ILE A 43 -6.42 4.45 -3.02
C ILE A 43 -7.89 4.31 -2.65
N TYR A 44 -8.75 4.16 -3.65
CA TYR A 44 -10.14 3.81 -3.45
C TYR A 44 -10.25 2.29 -3.31
N THR A 45 -10.60 1.81 -2.13
CA THR A 45 -10.72 0.38 -1.84
C THR A 45 -11.61 0.16 -0.63
N ARG A 46 -12.27 -1.00 -0.57
CA ARG A 46 -12.94 -1.49 0.66
C ARG A 46 -12.03 -2.39 1.48
N ASP A 47 -10.84 -2.69 0.99
CA ASP A 47 -9.87 -3.51 1.70
C ASP A 47 -9.27 -2.72 2.87
N THR A 48 -9.61 -3.14 4.09
CA THR A 48 -9.18 -2.48 5.31
C THR A 48 -7.71 -2.71 5.63
N ASP A 49 -7.06 -3.74 5.06
CA ASP A 49 -5.66 -4.03 5.36
C ASP A 49 -4.70 -2.92 4.88
N PHE A 50 -5.13 -2.08 3.94
CA PHE A 50 -4.35 -0.91 3.53
C PHE A 50 -4.13 0.13 4.66
N HIS A 51 -4.92 0.10 5.75
CA HIS A 51 -4.66 0.95 6.92
C HIS A 51 -3.38 0.59 7.66
N ARG A 52 -2.78 -0.59 7.39
CA ARG A 52 -1.50 -1.00 7.98
C ARG A 52 -0.31 -0.28 7.36
N PHE A 53 -0.47 0.37 6.20
CA PHE A 53 0.57 1.13 5.53
C PHE A 53 0.40 2.62 5.86
N PRO A 54 1.20 3.20 6.77
CA PRO A 54 0.95 4.55 7.31
C PRO A 54 1.07 5.68 6.27
N PHE A 55 1.69 5.41 5.12
CA PHE A 55 1.82 6.35 4.01
C PHE A 55 0.66 6.28 2.99
N VAL A 56 -0.29 5.36 3.18
CA VAL A 56 -1.48 5.18 2.35
C VAL A 56 -2.73 5.70 3.07
N THR A 57 -3.62 6.34 2.31
CA THR A 57 -4.94 6.79 2.73
C THR A 57 -5.99 6.02 1.92
N PRO A 58 -6.56 4.94 2.48
CA PRO A 58 -7.67 4.21 1.88
C PRO A 58 -8.94 5.06 1.95
N LEU A 59 -9.69 5.13 0.85
CA LEU A 59 -11.01 5.75 0.78
C LEU A 59 -12.04 4.71 0.36
N ASP A 60 -13.06 4.49 1.18
CA ASP A 60 -14.17 3.61 0.80
C ASP A 60 -14.99 4.27 -0.32
N PRO A 61 -15.04 3.70 -1.54
CA PRO A 61 -15.73 4.29 -2.66
C PRO A 61 -17.26 4.38 -2.51
N VAL A 62 -17.86 3.73 -1.50
CA VAL A 62 -19.32 3.74 -1.30
C VAL A 62 -19.78 4.33 0.03
N ALA A 63 -18.87 4.77 0.89
CA ALA A 63 -19.25 5.23 2.23
C ALA A 63 -20.21 6.44 2.23
N GLY A 64 -20.41 7.11 1.08
CA GLY A 64 -21.36 8.21 0.89
C GLY A 64 -22.51 7.93 -0.08
N ALA A 65 -22.68 6.70 -0.58
CA ALA A 65 -23.84 6.32 -1.38
C ALA A 65 -25.01 5.98 -0.44
N SER A 66 -25.76 6.99 -0.01
CA SER A 66 -27.08 6.84 0.64
C SER A 66 -28.20 6.83 -0.39
#